data_AF-A0A6I1VXM8-F1
#
_entry.id   AF-A0A6I1VXM8-F1
#
_cell.length_a   1.000
_cell.length_b   1.000
_cell.length_c   1.000
_cell.angle_alpha   90.00
_cell.angle_beta   90.00
_cell.angle_gamma   90.00
#
_symmetry.space_group_name_H-M   'P 1'
#
loop_
_entity.id
_entity.type
_entity.pdbx_description
1 polymer ?
#
loop_
_entity_poly.entity_id
_entity_poly.type
_entity_poly.pdbx_seq_one_letter_code
_entity_poly.pdbx_strand_id
1 'polypeptide(L)'
;MQPINIYTFVHDTVLQKNDRHLKYLFFDIFTPQLSKMTGRSVNVVFLRNIPDITNFDYLSFSDNRLDIEPVIEALSTAIKAVFAAYMAEHRRAGKPADLYLILIDGLLMPSLGVEGLAIPEANIAIATTLGRTVVAHEIGHCLGATHEDVALYREPERNDPSHCATFMATGREEGACSIFSFSSENYANIKQHLKKAP
;
A
#
# COMPACT_ATOMS: atom_id res chain seq x y z
N MET A 1 -11.70 3.85 20.19
CA MET A 1 -11.23 3.00 19.08
C MET A 1 -9.76 3.27 18.89
N GLN A 2 -8.92 2.24 18.73
CA GLN A 2 -7.49 2.43 18.48
C GLN A 2 -7.26 3.17 17.16
N PRO A 3 -6.26 4.07 17.08
CA PRO A 3 -5.88 4.71 15.82
C PRO A 3 -5.38 3.67 14.80
N ILE A 4 -5.51 4.00 13.51
CA ILE A 4 -4.80 3.30 12.43
C ILE A 4 -3.46 3.99 12.28
N ASN A 5 -2.35 3.27 12.48
CA ASN A 5 -1.01 3.84 12.33
C ASN A 5 -0.34 3.24 11.10
N ILE A 6 0.10 4.09 10.19
CA ILE A 6 0.85 3.70 9.01
C ILE A 6 2.31 4.11 9.24
N TYR A 7 3.16 3.14 9.57
CA TYR A 7 4.60 3.33 9.71
C TYR A 7 5.23 3.18 8.32
N THR A 8 5.60 4.30 7.72
CA THR A 8 6.15 4.39 6.38
C THR A 8 7.67 4.45 6.43
N PHE A 9 8.31 3.34 6.12
CA PHE A 9 9.75 3.22 5.94
C PHE A 9 10.09 3.72 4.54
N VAL A 10 10.61 4.93 4.46
CA VAL A 10 10.96 5.56 3.19
C VAL A 10 12.30 4.99 2.74
N HIS A 11 12.27 4.20 1.68
CA HIS A 11 13.45 3.55 1.13
C HIS A 11 14.45 4.58 0.61
N ASP A 12 15.73 4.21 0.60
CA ASP A 12 16.85 5.09 0.23
C ASP A 12 16.76 5.55 -1.23
N THR A 13 16.08 4.77 -2.07
CA THR A 13 15.78 5.13 -3.47
C THR A 13 14.84 6.33 -3.60
N VAL A 14 14.02 6.62 -2.58
CA VAL A 14 13.03 7.72 -2.65
C VAL A 14 13.72 9.07 -2.66
N LEU A 15 13.64 9.78 -3.78
CA LEU A 15 14.29 11.08 -3.96
C LEU A 15 13.61 12.20 -3.16
N GLN A 16 12.28 12.12 -2.99
CA GLN A 16 11.55 13.10 -2.20
C GLN A 16 11.84 12.95 -0.70
N LYS A 17 12.54 13.92 -0.12
CA LYS A 17 12.91 13.92 1.31
C LYS A 17 11.95 14.70 2.20
N ASN A 18 11.00 15.46 1.64
CA ASN A 18 10.02 16.21 2.42
C ASN A 18 8.80 15.35 2.75
N ASP A 19 8.66 15.00 4.02
CA ASP A 19 7.56 14.17 4.53
C ASP A 19 6.17 14.79 4.36
N ARG A 20 6.06 16.13 4.44
CA ARG A 20 4.78 16.82 4.15
C ARG A 20 4.39 16.63 2.69
N HIS A 21 5.36 16.66 1.78
CA HIS A 21 5.11 16.46 0.36
C HIS A 21 4.73 15.00 0.06
N LEU A 22 5.44 14.03 0.65
CA LEU A 22 5.08 12.61 0.54
C LEU A 22 3.66 12.36 1.08
N LYS A 23 3.33 12.91 2.25
CA LYS A 23 2.00 12.82 2.84
C LYS A 23 0.92 13.36 1.90
N TYR A 24 1.12 14.56 1.39
CA TYR A 24 0.17 15.20 0.47
C TYR A 24 -0.05 14.38 -0.80
N LEU A 25 1.03 13.87 -1.41
CA LEU A 25 0.94 13.15 -2.69
C LEU A 25 0.29 11.77 -2.57
N PHE A 26 0.60 11.03 -1.51
CA PHE A 26 0.32 9.58 -1.46
C PHE A 26 -0.64 9.16 -0.34
N PHE A 27 -0.85 10.00 0.69
CA PHE A 27 -1.64 9.61 1.86
C PHE A 27 -2.90 10.46 2.03
N ASP A 28 -2.84 11.76 1.76
CA ASP A 28 -4.00 12.65 1.95
C ASP A 28 -5.14 12.33 0.98
N ILE A 29 -4.85 11.57 -0.09
CA ILE A 29 -5.83 11.08 -1.05
C ILE A 29 -6.84 10.08 -0.44
N PHE A 30 -6.46 9.34 0.61
CA PHE A 30 -7.32 8.29 1.19
C PHE A 30 -7.46 8.36 2.72
N THR A 31 -6.46 8.89 3.43
CA THR A 31 -6.47 8.90 4.90
C THR A 31 -7.62 9.68 5.54
N PRO A 32 -8.09 10.84 5.01
CA PRO A 32 -9.27 11.52 5.56
C PRO A 32 -10.56 10.71 5.39
N GLN A 33 -10.70 10.04 4.25
CA GLN A 33 -11.83 9.17 3.96
C GLN A 33 -11.82 7.93 4.85
N LEU A 34 -10.66 7.30 5.03
CA LEU A 34 -10.47 6.18 5.95
C LEU A 34 -10.84 6.58 7.38
N SER A 35 -10.42 7.77 7.81
CA SER A 35 -10.75 8.30 9.13
C SER A 35 -12.26 8.53 9.30
N LYS A 36 -12.89 9.23 8.34
CA LYS A 36 -14.34 9.49 8.36
C LYS A 36 -15.15 8.20 8.36
N MET A 37 -14.75 7.23 7.53
CA MET A 37 -15.44 5.96 7.37
C MET A 37 -15.40 5.13 8.66
N THR A 38 -14.22 5.02 9.26
CA THR A 38 -13.97 4.09 10.37
C THR A 38 -14.21 4.73 11.73
N GLY A 39 -14.25 6.06 11.83
CA GLY A 39 -14.25 6.78 13.11
C GLY A 39 -12.91 6.68 13.86
N ARG A 40 -11.85 6.16 13.22
CA ARG A 40 -10.50 6.07 13.78
C ARG A 40 -9.67 7.25 13.26
N SER A 41 -8.81 7.83 14.10
CA SER A 41 -7.75 8.69 13.60
C SER A 41 -6.76 7.86 12.79
N VAL A 42 -6.25 8.44 11.69
CA VAL A 42 -5.24 7.80 10.84
C VAL A 42 -3.94 8.58 10.95
N ASN A 43 -2.91 7.94 11.46
CA ASN A 43 -1.58 8.53 11.64
C ASN A 43 -0.63 7.99 10.57
N VAL A 44 0.18 8.85 9.98
CA VAL A 44 1.26 8.47 9.07
C VAL A 44 2.57 8.90 9.69
N VAL A 45 3.48 7.96 9.90
CA VAL A 45 4.79 8.19 10.53
C VAL A 45 5.87 7.80 9.52
N PHE A 46 6.68 8.76 9.10
CA PHE A 46 7.79 8.49 8.20
C PHE A 46 9.03 8.09 9.01
N LEU A 47 9.65 7.00 8.60
CA LEU A 47 10.86 6.40 9.18
C LEU A 47 11.92 6.31 8.07
N ARG A 48 13.15 6.67 8.41
CA ARG A 48 14.29 6.74 7.48
C ARG A 48 15.53 6.19 8.17
N ASN A 49 16.50 5.71 7.38
CA ASN A 49 17.76 5.16 7.88
C ASN A 49 17.54 4.03 8.89
N ILE A 50 16.57 3.14 8.61
CA ILE A 50 16.35 1.93 9.41
C ILE A 50 17.08 0.79 8.70
N PRO A 51 18.17 0.27 9.27
CA PRO A 51 18.94 -0.81 8.67
C PRO A 51 18.05 -1.99 8.28
N ASP A 52 18.39 -2.60 7.16
CA ASP A 52 17.75 -3.76 6.54
C ASP A 52 16.32 -3.54 6.03
N ILE A 53 15.64 -2.44 6.43
CA ILE A 53 14.32 -2.05 5.92
C ILE A 53 14.42 -0.95 4.88
N THR A 54 15.02 0.20 5.20
CA THR A 54 15.06 1.35 4.28
C THR A 54 16.10 1.21 3.19
N ASN A 55 17.00 0.23 3.30
CA ASN A 55 17.97 -0.16 2.27
C ASN A 55 17.74 -1.61 1.78
N PHE A 56 16.53 -2.14 1.95
CA PHE A 56 16.18 -3.50 1.54
C PHE A 56 16.34 -3.67 0.01
N ASP A 57 17.19 -4.59 -0.43
CA ASP A 57 17.47 -4.83 -1.86
C ASP A 57 16.35 -5.65 -2.53
N TYR A 58 15.19 -5.03 -2.73
CA TYR A 58 14.03 -5.67 -3.35
C TYR A 58 14.25 -6.04 -4.82
N LEU A 59 15.13 -5.34 -5.54
CA LEU A 59 15.35 -5.57 -6.97
C LEU A 59 16.04 -6.92 -7.24
N SER A 60 16.90 -7.36 -6.32
CA SER A 60 17.58 -8.66 -6.38
C SER A 60 16.64 -9.88 -6.54
N PHE A 61 15.37 -9.74 -6.16
CA PHE A 61 14.36 -10.80 -6.29
C PHE A 61 13.78 -10.89 -7.71
N SER A 62 13.80 -9.79 -8.46
CA SER A 62 13.12 -9.67 -9.76
C SER A 62 14.05 -9.80 -10.98
N ASP A 63 15.37 -9.77 -10.76
CA ASP A 63 16.37 -9.82 -11.83
C ASP A 63 16.22 -11.09 -12.67
N ASN A 64 15.88 -10.90 -13.97
CA ASN A 64 15.76 -11.94 -14.99
C ASN A 64 14.70 -13.02 -14.71
N ARG A 65 13.70 -12.75 -13.87
CA ARG A 65 12.56 -13.64 -13.65
C ARG A 65 11.34 -13.19 -14.46
N LEU A 66 10.66 -14.16 -15.09
CA LEU A 66 9.41 -13.96 -15.84
C LEU A 66 8.18 -14.49 -15.09
N ASP A 67 8.37 -15.34 -14.08
CA ASP A 67 7.29 -15.87 -13.25
C ASP A 67 7.17 -15.05 -11.96
N ILE A 68 5.98 -14.54 -11.69
CA ILE A 68 5.72 -13.59 -10.61
C ILE A 68 5.54 -14.30 -9.26
N GLU A 69 4.97 -15.51 -9.23
CA GLU A 69 4.59 -16.18 -7.99
C GLU A 69 5.81 -16.54 -7.11
N PRO A 70 6.89 -17.16 -7.66
CA PRO A 70 8.07 -17.47 -6.85
C PRO A 70 8.79 -16.21 -6.35
N VAL A 71 8.72 -15.12 -7.13
CA VAL A 71 9.31 -13.82 -6.75
C VAL A 71 8.55 -13.22 -5.59
N ILE A 72 7.20 -13.20 -5.66
CA ILE A 72 6.34 -12.73 -4.56
C ILE A 72 6.57 -13.55 -3.30
N GLU A 73 6.63 -14.88 -3.39
CA GLU A 73 6.84 -15.75 -2.24
C GLU A 73 8.19 -15.48 -1.55
N ALA A 74 9.27 -15.43 -2.32
CA ALA A 74 10.61 -15.17 -1.81
C ALA A 74 10.72 -13.76 -1.19
N LEU A 75 10.22 -12.75 -1.89
CA LEU A 75 10.21 -11.36 -1.44
C LEU A 75 9.40 -11.21 -0.15
N SER A 76 8.19 -11.78 -0.10
CA SER A 76 7.32 -11.73 1.07
C SER A 76 7.96 -12.40 2.28
N THR A 77 8.64 -13.52 2.07
CA THR A 77 9.37 -14.24 3.14
C THR A 77 10.50 -13.39 3.70
N ALA A 78 11.30 -12.77 2.83
CA ALA A 78 12.42 -11.93 3.24
C ALA A 78 11.94 -10.70 4.03
N ILE A 79 10.92 -10.00 3.54
CA ILE A 79 10.37 -8.81 4.20
C ILE A 79 9.79 -9.16 5.58
N LYS A 80 9.02 -10.25 5.68
CA LYS A 80 8.50 -10.72 6.97
C LYS A 80 9.62 -10.96 7.98
N ALA A 81 10.73 -11.55 7.55
CA ALA A 81 11.88 -11.81 8.41
C ALA A 81 12.54 -10.50 8.89
N VAL A 82 12.74 -9.53 8.00
CA VAL A 82 13.30 -8.22 8.36
C VAL A 82 12.40 -7.49 9.35
N PHE A 83 11.08 -7.45 9.12
CA PHE A 83 10.15 -6.80 10.05
C PHE A 83 10.06 -7.54 11.39
N ALA A 84 10.11 -8.87 11.40
CA ALA A 84 10.13 -9.65 12.63
C ALA A 84 11.37 -9.29 13.48
N ALA A 85 12.55 -9.15 12.86
CA ALA A 85 13.77 -8.73 13.54
C ALA A 85 13.65 -7.32 14.12
N TYR A 86 13.19 -6.36 13.31
CA TYR A 86 12.97 -4.97 13.75
C TYR A 86 12.01 -4.88 14.93
N MET A 87 10.89 -5.61 14.88
CA MET A 87 9.89 -5.60 15.96
C MET A 87 10.42 -6.22 17.25
N ALA A 88 11.21 -7.30 17.15
CA ALA A 88 11.87 -7.93 18.29
C ALA A 88 12.89 -6.98 18.96
N GLU A 89 13.73 -6.32 18.16
CA GLU A 89 14.72 -5.35 18.65
C GLU A 89 14.06 -4.18 19.38
N HIS A 90 12.98 -3.64 18.83
CA HIS A 90 12.28 -2.48 19.37
C HIS A 90 11.24 -2.84 20.44
N ARG A 91 11.15 -4.12 20.83
CA ARG A 91 10.16 -4.65 21.79
C ARG A 91 8.73 -4.20 21.47
N ARG A 92 8.39 -4.10 20.19
CA ARG A 92 7.06 -3.69 19.72
C ARG A 92 6.19 -4.92 19.55
N ALA A 93 5.09 -4.99 20.29
CA ALA A 93 3.99 -5.87 19.93
C ALA A 93 3.21 -5.22 18.79
N GLY A 94 3.16 -5.86 17.62
CA GLY A 94 2.37 -5.37 16.49
C GLY A 94 0.90 -5.26 16.89
N LYS A 95 0.31 -4.08 16.74
CA LYS A 95 -1.14 -3.92 16.94
C LYS A 95 -1.85 -4.27 15.63
N PRO A 96 -3.06 -4.85 15.68
CA PRO A 96 -3.80 -5.19 14.47
C PRO A 96 -4.11 -4.00 13.53
N ALA A 97 -4.10 -2.76 14.03
CA ALA A 97 -4.30 -1.54 13.23
C ALA A 97 -2.98 -0.79 12.92
N ASP A 98 -1.83 -1.37 13.27
CA ASP A 98 -0.53 -0.89 12.84
C ASP A 98 -0.18 -1.54 11.50
N LEU A 99 0.04 -0.70 10.50
CA LEU A 99 0.41 -1.05 9.14
C LEU A 99 1.85 -0.61 8.88
N TYR A 100 2.61 -1.44 8.18
CA TYR A 100 4.01 -1.20 7.86
C TYR A 100 4.16 -1.08 6.35
N LEU A 101 4.65 0.07 5.89
CA LEU A 101 4.77 0.36 4.47
C LEU A 101 6.23 0.64 4.14
N ILE A 102 6.83 -0.09 3.19
CA ILE A 102 8.06 0.34 2.53
C ILE A 102 7.65 1.19 1.33
N LEU A 103 8.06 2.46 1.31
CA LEU A 103 7.82 3.37 0.19
C LEU A 103 9.07 3.41 -0.68
N ILE A 104 8.94 3.11 -1.98
CA ILE A 104 10.06 3.04 -2.94
C ILE A 104 9.86 4.00 -4.11
N ASP A 105 10.95 4.46 -4.73
CA ASP A 105 10.90 5.04 -6.08
C ASP A 105 11.13 3.93 -7.13
N GLY A 106 10.46 4.05 -8.28
CA GLY A 106 10.54 3.06 -9.36
C GLY A 106 9.62 1.85 -9.14
N LEU A 107 9.67 0.89 -10.06
CA LEU A 107 8.85 -0.32 -10.00
C LEU A 107 9.45 -1.33 -9.00
N LEU A 108 8.58 -2.05 -8.29
CA LEU A 108 8.98 -3.16 -7.41
C LEU A 108 9.58 -4.32 -8.22
N MET A 109 8.96 -4.64 -9.37
CA MET A 109 9.45 -5.61 -10.33
C MET A 109 9.38 -5.00 -11.74
N PRO A 110 10.46 -4.34 -12.20
CA PRO A 110 10.43 -3.61 -13.47
C PRO A 110 10.10 -4.46 -14.70
N SER A 111 10.58 -5.70 -14.77
CA SER A 111 10.32 -6.62 -15.88
C SER A 111 8.84 -7.01 -16.03
N LEU A 112 8.08 -6.89 -14.94
CA LEU A 112 6.68 -7.30 -14.84
C LEU A 112 5.73 -6.10 -14.65
N GLY A 113 6.25 -4.88 -14.56
CA GLY A 113 5.43 -3.68 -14.35
C GLY A 113 4.76 -3.60 -12.97
N VAL A 114 5.30 -4.27 -11.95
CA VAL A 114 4.67 -4.32 -10.61
C VAL A 114 4.97 -3.04 -9.83
N GLU A 115 3.92 -2.33 -9.42
CA GLU A 115 3.99 -1.06 -8.69
C GLU A 115 4.01 -1.24 -7.16
N GLY A 116 3.51 -2.36 -6.65
CA GLY A 116 3.37 -2.61 -5.22
C GLY A 116 3.08 -4.07 -4.90
N LEU A 117 3.12 -4.38 -3.60
CA LEU A 117 2.78 -5.68 -3.06
C LEU A 117 2.27 -5.51 -1.63
N ALA A 118 1.12 -6.09 -1.32
CA ALA A 118 0.62 -6.23 0.03
C ALA A 118 0.83 -7.65 0.57
N ILE A 119 1.11 -7.74 1.87
CA ILE A 119 1.24 -8.96 2.66
C ILE A 119 0.24 -8.84 3.82
N PRO A 120 -1.06 -9.08 3.58
CA PRO A 120 -2.14 -8.72 4.51
C PRO A 120 -2.02 -9.40 5.87
N GLU A 121 -1.61 -10.66 5.91
CA GLU A 121 -1.45 -11.44 7.14
C GLU A 121 -0.36 -10.90 8.07
N ALA A 122 0.55 -10.07 7.54
CA ALA A 122 1.61 -9.41 8.31
C ALA A 122 1.38 -7.91 8.49
N ASN A 123 0.30 -7.34 7.92
CA ASN A 123 0.08 -5.90 7.81
C ASN A 123 1.26 -5.14 7.18
N ILE A 124 1.97 -5.78 6.25
CA ILE A 124 3.11 -5.17 5.54
C ILE A 124 2.72 -4.89 4.10
N ALA A 125 3.19 -3.79 3.55
CA ALA A 125 3.07 -3.48 2.14
C ALA A 125 4.35 -2.82 1.60
N ILE A 126 4.59 -2.96 0.30
CA ILE A 126 5.54 -2.15 -0.46
C ILE A 126 4.75 -1.40 -1.52
N ALA A 127 4.98 -0.10 -1.67
CA ALA A 127 4.34 0.69 -2.71
C ALA A 127 5.31 1.67 -3.34
N THR A 128 5.17 1.86 -4.65
CA THR A 128 5.90 2.87 -5.41
C THR A 128 5.33 4.28 -5.28
N THR A 129 6.17 5.27 -5.52
CA THR A 129 5.81 6.68 -5.73
C THR A 129 5.35 7.00 -7.17
N LEU A 130 5.43 6.06 -8.12
CA LEU A 130 5.05 6.28 -9.52
C LEU A 130 3.56 6.62 -9.71
N GLY A 131 2.68 6.15 -8.81
CA GLY A 131 1.25 6.39 -8.87
C GLY A 131 0.68 6.90 -7.56
N ARG A 132 -0.13 7.95 -7.61
CA ARG A 132 -0.77 8.55 -6.41
C ARG A 132 -1.69 7.59 -5.65
N THR A 133 -2.18 6.55 -6.32
CA THR A 133 -3.16 5.61 -5.77
C THR A 133 -2.54 4.30 -5.31
N VAL A 134 -1.27 4.02 -5.60
CA VAL A 134 -0.62 2.74 -5.26
C VAL A 134 -0.58 2.54 -3.75
N VAL A 135 -0.15 3.54 -2.99
CA VAL A 135 -0.13 3.45 -1.52
C VAL A 135 -1.52 3.15 -0.97
N ALA A 136 -2.58 3.77 -1.51
CA ALA A 136 -3.95 3.50 -1.07
C ALA A 136 -4.41 2.08 -1.41
N HIS A 137 -4.02 1.55 -2.59
CA HIS A 137 -4.30 0.18 -3.03
C HIS A 137 -3.69 -0.85 -2.07
N GLU A 138 -2.38 -0.75 -1.83
CA GLU A 138 -1.65 -1.73 -1.01
C GLU A 138 -2.07 -1.67 0.46
N ILE A 139 -2.27 -0.46 1.01
CA ILE A 139 -2.82 -0.28 2.35
C ILE A 139 -4.25 -0.81 2.43
N GLY A 140 -5.03 -0.68 1.36
CA GLY A 140 -6.36 -1.26 1.23
C GLY A 140 -6.33 -2.77 1.45
N HIS A 141 -5.45 -3.49 0.76
CA HIS A 141 -5.27 -4.93 0.93
C HIS A 141 -4.94 -5.31 2.38
N CYS A 142 -4.02 -4.59 3.04
CA CYS A 142 -3.72 -4.84 4.46
C CYS A 142 -4.92 -4.63 5.38
N LEU A 143 -5.90 -3.82 4.96
CA LEU A 143 -7.14 -3.57 5.68
C LEU A 143 -8.30 -4.45 5.21
N GLY A 144 -8.04 -5.46 4.38
CA GLY A 144 -9.04 -6.41 3.91
C GLY A 144 -9.84 -5.95 2.69
N ALA A 145 -9.43 -4.89 2.00
CA ALA A 145 -9.98 -4.56 0.69
C ALA A 145 -9.49 -5.56 -0.36
N THR A 146 -10.31 -5.83 -1.37
CA THR A 146 -10.04 -6.82 -2.42
C THR A 146 -10.34 -6.25 -3.80
N HIS A 147 -9.75 -6.90 -4.83
CA HIS A 147 -9.95 -6.50 -6.22
C HIS A 147 -11.36 -6.84 -6.73
N GLU A 148 -11.97 -7.91 -6.23
CA GLU A 148 -13.32 -8.36 -6.63
C GLU A 148 -14.39 -7.32 -6.33
N ASP A 149 -14.15 -6.51 -5.29
CA ASP A 149 -15.04 -5.45 -4.85
C ASP A 149 -14.67 -4.08 -5.47
N VAL A 150 -13.90 -4.05 -6.55
CA VAL A 150 -13.64 -2.79 -7.28
C VAL A 150 -14.93 -2.25 -7.90
N ALA A 151 -15.18 -0.95 -7.70
CA ALA A 151 -16.20 -0.25 -8.45
C ALA A 151 -15.59 0.44 -9.68
N LEU A 152 -16.21 0.16 -10.85
CA LEU A 152 -15.91 0.76 -12.14
C LEU A 152 -17.05 1.71 -12.52
N TYR A 153 -16.71 2.96 -12.87
CA TYR A 153 -17.68 4.00 -13.20
C TYR A 153 -17.41 4.51 -14.61
N ARG A 154 -18.46 4.65 -15.41
CA ARG A 154 -18.34 5.27 -16.73
C ARG A 154 -18.38 6.79 -16.58
N GLU A 155 -17.38 7.48 -17.11
CA GLU A 155 -17.40 8.94 -17.28
C GLU A 155 -18.36 9.31 -18.42
N PRO A 156 -19.52 9.94 -18.14
CA PRO A 156 -20.52 10.22 -19.17
C PRO A 156 -20.04 11.23 -20.22
N GLU A 157 -19.16 12.15 -19.82
CA GLU A 157 -18.72 13.28 -20.65
C GLU A 157 -17.61 12.91 -21.63
N ARG A 158 -16.82 11.87 -21.35
CA ARG A 158 -15.67 11.47 -22.18
C ARG A 158 -15.98 10.40 -23.23
N ASN A 159 -17.15 9.75 -23.14
CA ASN A 159 -17.54 8.60 -23.98
C ASN A 159 -16.39 7.59 -24.16
N ASP A 160 -15.58 7.45 -23.10
CA ASP A 160 -14.37 6.64 -23.08
C ASP A 160 -14.77 5.20 -22.72
N PRO A 161 -14.33 4.18 -23.48
CA PRO A 161 -14.50 2.79 -23.07
C PRO A 161 -13.78 2.47 -21.74
N SER A 162 -12.77 3.25 -21.37
CA SER A 162 -12.02 3.09 -20.12
C SER A 162 -12.82 3.65 -18.94
N HIS A 163 -13.30 2.76 -18.08
CA HIS A 163 -14.06 3.13 -16.88
C HIS A 163 -13.12 3.76 -15.84
N CYS A 164 -13.57 4.80 -15.13
CA CYS A 164 -12.86 5.25 -13.94
C CYS A 164 -12.97 4.21 -12.84
N ALA A 165 -11.84 3.87 -12.23
CA ALA A 165 -11.81 2.81 -11.25
C ALA A 165 -11.44 3.31 -9.85
N THR A 166 -12.02 2.69 -8.84
CA THR A 166 -11.68 2.91 -7.41
C THR A 166 -10.30 2.33 -7.07
N PHE A 167 -9.79 2.61 -5.87
CA PHE A 167 -8.41 2.27 -5.48
C PHE A 167 -8.03 0.79 -5.73
N MET A 168 -8.96 -0.16 -5.66
CA MET A 168 -8.68 -1.60 -5.78
C MET A 168 -8.67 -2.14 -7.23
N ALA A 169 -8.61 -1.27 -8.23
CA ALA A 169 -8.51 -1.70 -9.62
C ALA A 169 -7.17 -2.37 -9.95
N THR A 170 -7.21 -3.49 -10.66
CA THR A 170 -6.05 -4.17 -11.25
C THR A 170 -5.84 -3.72 -12.68
N GLY A 171 -4.59 -3.55 -13.10
CA GLY A 171 -4.26 -3.18 -14.48
C GLY A 171 -4.84 -1.81 -14.83
N ARG A 172 -4.10 -0.75 -14.53
CA ARG A 172 -4.47 0.59 -15.01
C ARG A 172 -4.21 0.62 -16.51
N GLU A 173 -5.23 0.36 -17.31
CA GLU A 173 -5.16 0.60 -18.74
C GLU A 173 -4.71 2.04 -18.98
N GLU A 174 -3.80 2.24 -19.93
CA GLU A 174 -3.33 3.57 -20.29
C GLU A 174 -4.51 4.44 -20.71
N GLY A 175 -4.76 5.53 -19.98
CA GLY A 175 -5.92 6.41 -20.19
C GLY A 175 -7.08 6.21 -19.21
N ALA A 176 -7.10 5.13 -18.42
CA ALA A 176 -8.13 4.94 -17.40
C ALA A 176 -8.04 6.02 -16.30
N CYS A 177 -9.15 6.71 -16.06
CA CYS A 177 -9.24 7.66 -14.95
C CYS A 177 -9.28 6.94 -13.59
N SER A 178 -8.85 7.62 -12.53
CA SER A 178 -8.91 7.10 -11.16
C SER A 178 -9.98 7.84 -10.36
N ILE A 179 -10.87 7.09 -9.72
CA ILE A 179 -11.70 7.61 -8.64
C ILE A 179 -10.93 7.43 -7.34
N PHE A 180 -10.62 8.55 -6.70
CA PHE A 180 -9.85 8.59 -5.47
C PHE A 180 -10.69 8.21 -4.25
N SER A 181 -11.20 6.98 -4.26
CA SER A 181 -11.92 6.37 -3.15
C SER A 181 -11.85 4.85 -3.21
N PHE A 182 -12.12 4.18 -2.09
CA PHE A 182 -12.55 2.77 -2.15
C PHE A 182 -14.02 2.70 -2.57
N SER A 183 -14.46 1.54 -3.05
CA SER A 183 -15.88 1.23 -3.29
C SER A 183 -16.66 1.10 -1.98
N SER A 184 -17.99 1.06 -2.07
CA SER A 184 -18.86 0.85 -0.90
C SER A 184 -18.65 -0.53 -0.27
N GLU A 185 -18.41 -1.53 -1.10
CA GLU A 185 -18.14 -2.91 -0.73
C GLU A 185 -16.79 -3.00 -0.01
N ASN A 186 -15.74 -2.41 -0.59
CA ASN A 186 -14.44 -2.35 0.08
C ASN A 186 -14.46 -1.53 1.38
N TYR A 187 -15.31 -0.50 1.48
CA TYR A 187 -15.54 0.15 2.78
C TYR A 187 -16.12 -0.79 3.83
N ALA A 188 -17.07 -1.64 3.45
CA ALA A 188 -17.65 -2.62 4.36
C ALA A 188 -16.59 -3.62 4.83
N ASN A 189 -15.75 -4.10 3.91
CA ASN A 189 -14.65 -5.01 4.21
C ASN A 189 -13.65 -4.38 5.18
N ILE A 190 -13.19 -3.16 4.90
CA ILE A 190 -12.26 -2.41 5.78
C ILE A 190 -12.84 -2.24 7.18
N LYS A 191 -14.11 -1.84 7.28
CA LYS A 191 -14.78 -1.71 8.59
C LYS A 191 -14.85 -3.05 9.32
N GLN A 192 -15.16 -4.13 8.62
CA GLN A 192 -15.27 -5.46 9.22
C GLN A 192 -13.90 -5.96 9.69
N HIS A 193 -12.85 -5.79 8.88
CA HIS A 193 -11.48 -6.10 9.25
C HIS A 193 -11.09 -5.38 10.53
N LEU A 194 -11.31 -4.07 10.59
CA LEU A 194 -10.96 -3.24 11.75
C LEU A 194 -11.83 -3.51 13.00
N LYS A 195 -12.97 -4.20 12.89
CA LYS A 195 -13.73 -4.67 14.07
C LYS A 195 -13.05 -5.86 14.77
N LYS A 196 -12.30 -6.68 14.02
CA LYS A 196 -11.49 -7.79 14.56
C LYS A 196 -10.23 -7.27 15.30
N ALA A 197 -9.93 -5.99 15.12
CA ALA A 197 -8.82 -5.22 15.66
C ALA A 197 -9.31 -4.12 16.64
N PRO A 198 -9.89 -4.47 17.81
CA PRO A 198 -10.53 -3.50 18.71
C PRO A 198 -9.62 -2.34 19.15
#